data_AF-A0A497P5P5-F1
#
_entry.id   AF-A0A497P5P5-F1
#
_cell.length_a   1.000
_cell.length_b   1.000
_cell.length_c   1.000
_cell.angle_alpha   90.00
_cell.angle_beta   90.00
_cell.angle_gamma   90.00
#
_symmetry.space_group_name_H-M   'P 1'
#
loop_
_entity.id
_entity.type
_entity.pdbx_description
1 polymer ?
#
loop_
_entity_poly.entity_id
_entity_poly.type
_entity_poly.pdbx_seq_one_letter_code
_entity_poly.pdbx_strand_id
1 'polypeptide(L)'
;MIKDKMDVEEKEMAEFIFEPWKKIVIHEIVRYDIQVLVHLQGLGVQAGQLGRPINWVNGIAFIQHSMPHRGEAIKEQLLGTLHWLLLRFAFMPEYQRAFVIKDGHITVPVIDVSESALFNEMSEWLKKRKQ
;
A
#
# COMPACT_ATOMS: atom_id res chain seq x y z
N MET A 1 -63.65 -0.98 -6.39
CA MET A 1 -62.51 -1.22 -5.48
C MET A 1 -61.86 -2.55 -5.83
N ILE A 2 -60.82 -2.56 -6.65
CA ILE A 2 -59.85 -3.65 -6.69
C ILE A 2 -58.47 -2.99 -6.79
N LYS A 3 -57.67 -3.19 -5.75
CA LYS A 3 -56.36 -2.57 -5.53
C LYS A 3 -55.35 -3.11 -6.53
N ASP A 4 -54.55 -2.16 -6.99
CA ASP A 4 -53.20 -2.27 -7.55
C ASP A 4 -52.41 -3.49 -7.11
N LYS A 5 -51.85 -4.19 -8.09
CA LYS A 5 -50.57 -4.87 -7.95
C LYS A 5 -49.67 -4.38 -9.07
N MET A 6 -48.93 -3.31 -8.79
CA MET A 6 -47.70 -3.00 -9.50
C MET A 6 -46.63 -3.91 -8.90
N ASP A 7 -46.30 -4.97 -9.62
CA ASP A 7 -45.11 -5.76 -9.35
C ASP A 7 -43.90 -4.87 -9.67
N VAL A 8 -43.31 -4.29 -8.63
CA VAL A 8 -42.02 -3.61 -8.74
C VAL A 8 -40.98 -4.72 -8.78
N GLU A 9 -40.37 -4.94 -9.95
CA GLU A 9 -39.17 -5.76 -10.08
C GLU A 9 -38.10 -5.23 -9.13
N GLU A 10 -37.87 -5.97 -8.05
CA GLU A 10 -36.79 -5.71 -7.10
C GLU A 10 -35.48 -5.98 -7.84
N LYS A 11 -34.80 -4.91 -8.25
CA LYS A 11 -33.51 -4.98 -8.95
C LYS A 11 -32.50 -5.66 -8.01
N GLU A 12 -32.16 -6.91 -8.29
CA GLU A 12 -31.14 -7.64 -7.51
C GLU A 12 -29.85 -6.80 -7.43
N MET A 13 -29.51 -6.36 -6.22
CA MET A 13 -28.28 -5.64 -5.96
C MET A 13 -27.22 -6.62 -5.47
N ALA A 14 -25.97 -6.42 -5.92
CA ALA A 14 -24.85 -7.26 -5.51
C ALA A 14 -24.61 -7.16 -3.99
N GLU A 15 -24.27 -8.30 -3.37
CA GLU A 15 -23.76 -8.36 -1.99
C GLU A 15 -22.31 -7.88 -1.96
N PHE A 16 -21.97 -7.08 -0.93
CA PHE A 16 -20.61 -6.63 -0.67
C PHE A 16 -20.04 -7.40 0.52
N ILE A 17 -18.98 -8.18 0.29
CA ILE A 17 -18.29 -8.96 1.32
C ILE A 17 -16.89 -8.36 1.54
N PHE A 18 -16.54 -8.11 2.81
CA PHE A 18 -15.18 -7.74 3.20
C PHE A 18 -14.40 -8.99 3.61
N GLU A 19 -13.41 -9.37 2.80
CA GLU A 19 -12.52 -10.50 3.08
C GLU A 19 -11.09 -10.00 3.33
N PRO A 20 -10.66 -9.80 4.60
CA PRO A 20 -9.31 -9.36 4.89
C PRO A 20 -8.27 -10.44 4.52
N TRP A 21 -7.08 -9.98 4.15
CA TRP A 21 -5.95 -10.88 3.93
C TRP A 21 -5.62 -11.67 5.19
N LYS A 22 -5.55 -12.99 5.06
CA LYS A 22 -5.22 -13.92 6.15
C LYS A 22 -3.71 -14.01 6.37
N LYS A 23 -2.93 -13.83 5.31
CA LYS A 23 -1.48 -13.96 5.33
C LYS A 23 -0.84 -13.02 4.31
N ILE A 24 0.23 -12.34 4.73
CA ILE A 24 1.13 -11.63 3.80
C ILE A 24 2.45 -12.39 3.76
N VAL A 25 2.90 -12.75 2.58
CA VAL A 25 4.22 -13.33 2.34
C VAL A 25 5.11 -12.25 1.71
N ILE A 26 6.18 -11.87 2.40
CA ILE A 26 7.12 -10.87 1.92
C ILE A 26 8.41 -11.61 1.55
N HIS A 27 8.73 -11.63 0.26
CA HIS A 27 9.84 -12.42 -0.26
C HIS A 27 11.20 -11.76 -0.05
N GLU A 28 11.24 -10.43 0.03
CA GLU A 28 12.46 -9.69 0.35
C GLU A 28 12.14 -8.44 1.18
N ILE A 29 12.99 -8.16 2.17
CA ILE A 29 12.87 -6.97 3.03
C ILE A 29 14.22 -6.28 3.09
N VAL A 30 14.23 -4.99 2.72
CA VAL A 30 15.44 -4.18 2.73
C VAL A 30 15.18 -2.90 3.51
N ARG A 31 16.06 -2.60 4.47
CA ARG A 31 16.07 -1.31 5.16
C ARG A 31 17.03 -0.37 4.45
N TYR A 32 16.58 0.87 4.28
CA TYR A 32 17.40 1.97 3.77
C TYR A 32 17.30 3.18 4.70
N ASP A 33 18.17 4.15 4.45
CA ASP A 33 17.94 5.52 4.91
C ASP A 33 16.81 6.15 4.09
N ILE A 34 16.07 7.07 4.72
CA ILE A 34 14.92 7.72 4.09
C ILE A 34 15.29 8.45 2.80
N GLN A 35 16.49 9.04 2.73
CA GLN A 35 16.98 9.75 1.53
C GLN A 35 17.11 8.81 0.32
N VAL A 36 17.47 7.55 0.53
CA VAL A 36 17.57 6.54 -0.53
C VAL A 36 16.18 6.18 -1.04
N LEU A 37 15.19 5.99 -0.14
CA LEU A 37 13.80 5.74 -0.57
C LEU A 37 13.24 6.90 -1.38
N VAL A 38 13.48 8.14 -0.96
CA VAL A 38 13.07 9.35 -1.67
C VAL A 38 13.70 9.39 -3.07
N HIS A 39 15.00 9.15 -3.17
CA HIS A 39 15.69 9.15 -4.46
C HIS A 39 15.14 8.09 -5.41
N LEU A 40 14.90 6.85 -4.92
CA LEU A 40 14.30 5.78 -5.71
C LEU A 40 12.93 6.16 -6.31
N GLN A 41 12.15 6.98 -5.62
CA GLN A 41 10.85 7.44 -6.10
C GLN A 41 10.91 8.62 -7.08
N GLY A 42 12.05 9.31 -7.17
CA GLY A 42 12.33 10.33 -8.18
C GLY A 42 13.00 9.81 -9.46
N LEU A 43 13.49 8.56 -9.47
CA LEU A 43 14.18 8.01 -10.64
C LEU A 43 13.29 7.97 -11.89
N GLY A 44 13.79 8.56 -12.98
CA GLY A 44 13.10 8.63 -14.27
C GLY A 44 11.99 9.68 -14.34
N VAL A 45 11.83 10.49 -13.30
CA VAL A 45 10.84 11.57 -13.24
C VAL A 45 11.45 12.84 -13.83
N GLN A 46 10.67 13.55 -14.65
CA GLN A 46 11.12 14.81 -15.26
C GLN A 46 11.19 15.93 -14.21
N ALA A 47 12.05 16.92 -14.44
CA ALA A 47 12.21 18.04 -13.53
C ALA A 47 10.88 18.82 -13.35
N GLY A 48 10.58 19.21 -12.11
CA GLY A 48 9.37 19.92 -11.72
C GLY A 48 8.11 19.04 -11.57
N GLN A 49 8.20 17.73 -11.82
CA GLN A 49 7.09 16.80 -11.70
C GLN A 49 7.02 16.13 -10.32
N LEU A 50 5.91 15.43 -10.06
CA LEU A 50 5.74 14.62 -8.86
C LEU A 50 6.46 13.27 -9.02
N GLY A 51 7.21 12.90 -7.98
CA GLY A 51 7.74 11.55 -7.83
C GLY A 51 6.66 10.54 -7.43
N ARG A 52 7.02 9.26 -7.43
CA ARG A 52 6.14 8.20 -6.91
C ARG A 52 5.94 8.36 -5.39
N PRO A 53 4.77 8.03 -4.83
CA PRO A 53 4.52 8.19 -3.41
C PRO A 53 5.33 7.22 -2.55
N ILE A 54 5.65 7.62 -1.33
CA ILE A 54 6.12 6.74 -0.24
C ILE A 54 4.97 6.60 0.76
N ASN A 55 4.69 5.39 1.22
CA ASN A 55 3.70 5.20 2.29
C ASN A 55 4.36 5.44 3.65
N TRP A 56 3.63 5.98 4.60
CA TRP A 56 4.07 6.16 5.97
C TRP A 56 3.04 5.60 6.95
N VAL A 57 3.52 4.92 7.98
CA VAL A 57 2.69 4.40 9.08
C VAL A 57 3.50 4.31 10.36
N ASN A 58 3.00 4.91 11.45
CA ASN A 58 3.55 4.80 12.80
C ASN A 58 5.07 4.87 12.90
N GLY A 59 5.71 5.83 12.22
CA GLY A 59 7.15 5.99 12.26
C GLY A 59 7.94 5.19 11.22
N ILE A 60 7.28 4.55 10.26
CA ILE A 60 7.89 3.75 9.18
C ILE A 60 7.49 4.34 7.83
N ALA A 61 8.47 4.72 7.03
CA ALA A 61 8.30 5.01 5.61
C ALA A 61 8.58 3.74 4.80
N PHE A 62 7.75 3.40 3.82
CA PHE A 62 7.91 2.16 3.06
C PHE A 62 7.40 2.22 1.62
N ILE A 63 7.91 1.30 0.82
CA ILE A 63 7.51 1.02 -0.55
C ILE A 63 7.38 -0.50 -0.68
N GLN A 64 6.20 -0.97 -1.06
CA GLN A 64 5.93 -2.38 -1.35
C GLN A 64 5.71 -2.61 -2.84
N HIS A 65 6.20 -3.75 -3.34
CA HIS A 65 5.93 -4.23 -4.69
C HIS A 65 5.17 -5.54 -4.61
N SER A 66 3.95 -5.56 -5.13
CA SER A 66 3.15 -6.79 -5.21
C SER A 66 3.72 -7.76 -6.22
N MET A 67 3.58 -9.06 -5.95
CA MET A 67 3.85 -10.08 -6.95
C MET A 67 2.84 -9.96 -8.10
N PRO A 68 3.24 -10.15 -9.37
CA PRO A 68 2.31 -10.12 -10.49
C PRO A 68 1.19 -11.15 -10.31
N HIS A 69 -0.05 -10.75 -10.56
CA HIS A 69 -1.22 -11.63 -10.47
C HIS A 69 -1.25 -12.60 -11.66
N ARG A 70 -0.46 -13.67 -11.59
CA ARG A 70 -0.43 -14.74 -12.61
C ARG A 70 -0.16 -16.10 -11.98
N GLY A 71 -0.73 -17.14 -12.58
CA GLY A 71 -0.43 -18.53 -12.22
C GLY A 71 -0.89 -18.86 -10.80
N GLU A 72 -0.03 -19.53 -10.04
CA GLU A 72 -0.34 -20.01 -8.68
C GLU A 72 -0.58 -18.87 -7.69
N ALA A 73 0.05 -17.70 -7.88
CA ALA A 73 -0.12 -16.54 -7.01
C ALA A 73 -1.58 -16.03 -6.96
N ILE A 74 -2.34 -16.13 -8.06
CA ILE A 74 -3.78 -15.79 -8.05
C ILE A 74 -4.56 -16.75 -7.16
N LYS A 75 -4.25 -18.05 -7.20
CA LYS A 75 -4.97 -19.05 -6.41
C LYS A 75 -4.76 -18.80 -4.91
N GLU A 76 -3.53 -18.55 -4.50
CA GLU A 76 -3.22 -18.19 -3.10
C GLU A 76 -3.91 -16.89 -2.67
N GLN A 77 -3.94 -15.88 -3.55
CA GLN A 77 -4.62 -14.61 -3.29
C GLN A 77 -6.13 -14.80 -3.11
N LEU A 78 -6.80 -15.59 -3.94
CA LEU A 78 -8.22 -15.91 -3.76
C LEU A 78 -8.50 -16.66 -2.45
N LEU A 79 -7.51 -17.35 -1.89
CA LEU A 79 -7.62 -18.01 -0.58
C LEU A 79 -7.25 -17.09 0.61
N GLY A 80 -6.87 -15.83 0.33
CA GLY A 80 -6.54 -14.81 1.32
C GLY A 80 -5.04 -14.65 1.61
N THR A 81 -4.14 -15.18 0.77
CA THR A 81 -2.69 -15.01 0.92
C THR A 81 -2.15 -14.03 -0.12
N LEU A 82 -1.62 -12.88 0.32
CA LEU A 82 -1.06 -11.86 -0.56
C LEU A 82 0.47 -11.93 -0.55
N HIS A 83 1.07 -11.97 -1.74
CA HIS A 83 2.53 -11.95 -1.88
C HIS A 83 3.04 -10.57 -2.25
N TRP A 84 3.96 -10.06 -1.45
CA TRP A 84 4.80 -8.92 -1.80
C TRP A 84 6.17 -9.43 -2.21
N LEU A 85 6.58 -9.06 -3.42
CA LEU A 85 7.89 -9.38 -3.94
C LEU A 85 8.98 -8.73 -3.07
N LEU A 86 8.77 -7.46 -2.71
CA LEU A 86 9.76 -6.67 -2.00
C LEU A 86 9.09 -5.62 -1.12
N LEU A 87 9.60 -5.47 0.10
CA LEU A 87 9.30 -4.38 1.01
C LEU A 87 10.58 -3.60 1.33
N ARG A 88 10.67 -2.37 0.84
CA ARG A 88 11.73 -1.42 1.23
C ARG A 88 11.19 -0.50 2.30
N PHE A 89 11.94 -0.29 3.38
CA PHE A 89 11.50 0.60 4.46
C PHE A 89 12.63 1.41 5.08
N ALA A 90 12.27 2.50 5.76
CA ALA A 90 13.13 3.34 6.56
C ALA A 90 12.39 3.75 7.84
N PHE A 91 13.13 3.94 8.94
CA PHE A 91 12.56 4.60 10.11
C PHE A 91 12.42 6.10 9.82
N MET A 92 11.23 6.61 10.09
CA MET A 92 10.85 8.00 9.89
C MET A 92 9.89 8.37 11.02
N PRO A 93 10.41 8.68 12.24
CA PRO A 93 9.60 8.81 13.45
C PRO A 93 8.45 9.84 13.35
N GLU A 94 8.68 10.89 12.59
CA GLU A 94 7.71 11.96 12.37
C GLU A 94 7.17 11.91 10.94
N TYR A 95 5.85 12.08 10.80
CA TYR A 95 5.23 12.22 9.50
C TYR A 95 5.58 13.58 8.90
N GLN A 96 5.85 13.58 7.60
CA GLN A 96 5.87 14.79 6.78
C GLN A 96 5.19 14.49 5.45
N ARG A 97 4.56 15.49 4.85
CA ARG A 97 3.70 15.31 3.67
C ARG A 97 4.45 15.03 2.36
N ALA A 98 5.71 15.44 2.26
CA ALA A 98 6.52 15.25 1.06
C ALA A 98 8.02 15.46 1.34
N PHE A 99 8.85 14.95 0.45
CA PHE A 99 10.26 15.31 0.31
C PHE A 99 10.47 16.05 -1.02
N VAL A 100 11.42 16.97 -1.05
CA VAL A 100 11.83 17.65 -2.30
C VAL A 100 13.25 17.21 -2.65
N ILE A 101 13.39 16.57 -3.81
CA ILE A 101 14.69 16.32 -4.41
C ILE A 101 15.11 17.62 -5.08
N LYS A 102 16.14 18.26 -4.53
CA LYS A 102 16.59 19.59 -4.96
C LYS A 102 17.00 19.58 -6.44
N ASP A 103 17.74 18.55 -6.84
CA ASP A 103 18.11 18.35 -8.23
C ASP A 103 16.88 17.96 -9.04
N GLY A 104 16.45 18.85 -9.94
CA GLY A 104 15.25 18.66 -10.74
C GLY A 104 13.94 19.07 -10.05
N HIS A 105 13.95 19.58 -8.82
CA HIS A 105 12.74 20.09 -8.14
C HIS A 105 11.59 19.05 -8.12
N ILE A 106 11.91 17.78 -7.88
CA ILE A 106 10.94 16.69 -7.87
C ILE A 106 10.35 16.58 -6.47
N THR A 107 9.03 16.67 -6.37
CA THR A 107 8.32 16.51 -5.09
C THR A 107 7.86 15.05 -4.95
N VAL A 108 8.38 14.34 -3.96
CA VAL A 108 8.00 12.96 -3.62
C VAL A 108 6.96 13.02 -2.51
N PRO A 109 5.67 12.74 -2.79
CA PRO A 109 4.63 12.77 -1.77
C PRO A 109 4.80 11.61 -0.79
N VAL A 110 4.41 11.84 0.45
CA VAL A 110 4.34 10.82 1.50
C VAL A 110 2.87 10.69 1.89
N ILE A 111 2.35 9.47 1.82
CA ILE A 111 0.94 9.17 2.10
C ILE A 111 0.85 8.52 3.47
N ASP A 112 0.12 9.15 4.38
CA ASP A 112 -0.23 8.54 5.65
C ASP A 112 -1.25 7.42 5.42
N VAL A 113 -0.87 6.19 5.76
CA VAL A 113 -1.71 5.00 5.63
C VAL A 113 -2.07 4.40 7.00
N SER A 114 -2.04 5.22 8.07
CA SER A 114 -2.37 4.84 9.44
C SER A 114 -3.78 4.27 9.62
N GLU A 115 -4.72 4.55 8.71
CA GLU A 115 -6.06 3.97 8.74
C GLU A 115 -6.09 2.48 8.35
N SER A 116 -4.99 1.93 7.81
CA SER A 116 -4.91 0.53 7.42
C SER A 116 -4.46 -0.36 8.59
N ALA A 117 -5.36 -1.20 9.12
CA ALA A 117 -5.02 -2.20 10.14
C ALA A 117 -3.82 -3.08 9.72
N LEU A 118 -3.78 -3.48 8.44
CA LEU A 118 -2.67 -4.27 7.89
C LEU A 118 -1.32 -3.55 8.01
N PHE A 119 -1.26 -2.26 7.66
CA PHE A 119 -0.01 -1.51 7.73
C PHE A 119 0.38 -1.13 9.15
N ASN A 120 -0.59 -0.96 10.06
CA ASN A 120 -0.32 -0.83 11.48
C ASN A 120 0.40 -2.08 12.01
N GLU A 121 -0.15 -3.27 11.75
CA GLU A 121 0.47 -4.54 12.14
C GLU A 121 1.86 -4.73 11.52
N MET A 122 2.00 -4.41 10.24
CA MET A 122 3.29 -4.45 9.54
C MET A 122 4.31 -3.53 10.23
N SER A 123 3.91 -2.31 10.62
CA SER A 123 4.81 -1.34 11.27
C SER A 123 5.34 -1.86 12.60
N GLU A 124 4.46 -2.45 13.43
CA GLU A 124 4.82 -3.03 14.71
C GLU A 124 5.67 -4.29 14.55
N TRP A 125 5.37 -5.10 13.54
CA TRP A 125 6.18 -6.26 13.18
C TRP A 125 7.59 -5.85 12.75
N LEU A 126 7.73 -4.84 11.88
CA LEU A 126 9.04 -4.34 11.44
C LEU A 126 9.88 -3.77 12.58
N LYS A 127 9.28 -2.99 13.49
CA LYS A 127 9.98 -2.42 14.66
C LYS A 127 10.56 -3.48 15.60
N LYS A 128 9.93 -4.65 15.68
CA LYS A 128 10.38 -5.76 16.53
C LYS A 128 11.49 -6.60 15.89
N ARG A 129 11.68 -6.52 14.57
CA ARG A 129 12.74 -7.26 13.88
C ARG A 129 14.10 -6.68 14.27
N LYS A 130 14.95 -7.50 14.88
CA LYS A 130 16.38 -7.21 14.99
C LYS A 130 16.98 -7.40 13.60
N GLN A 131 17.56 -6.34 13.05
CA GLN A 131 18.44 -6.42 11.88
C GLN A 131 19.88 -6.54 12.36
#